data_AF-A0A1F6CNM0-F1
#
_entry.id   AF-A0A1F6CNM0-F1
#
_cell.length_a   1.000
_cell.length_b   1.000
_cell.length_c   1.000
_cell.angle_alpha   90.00
_cell.angle_beta   90.00
_cell.angle_gamma   90.00
#
_symmetry.space_group_name_H-M   'P 1'
#
loop_
_entity.id
_entity.type
_entity.pdbx_description
1 polymer ?
#
loop_
_entity_poly.entity_id
_entity_poly.type
_entity_poly.pdbx_seq_one_letter_code
_entity_poly.pdbx_strand_id
1 'polypeptide(L)'
;MKKILFLLGGIALVVGGVYFTRPASVSLPSSIMPASAPSASNADKEKKYVRAPEFVNPSGFINTNGIALKDVVGSKVILVDFWTYSCINCQRTLPYLTAWYDKYKDQGLEIISVHTPEFAFEKKNENVARAAKEFGINYPIIQDNDYATWNAYGNRYWPRKYLIDIDGYIVYDHIGEGAYEETERKIQEALAERKARLKEEGEIARSTVDVAEEKTHARSPEIYFGAARNTNFGNGKKQTRGEQTLTTPEKITTDTLYLDGTWDFGEEFAQNRTAQAKITFRYNAKNVFMVARADTPISLRILRDGMPIMATVSGVDVADGAATVRDDRLYHLVADPAGAGEHTLEIIVDSPGLQAFTFTFG
;
A
#
# COMPACT_ATOMS: atom_id res chain seq x y z
N MET A 1 -79.43 -15.76 -56.29
CA MET A 1 -79.39 -14.57 -57.17
C MET A 1 -78.09 -13.81 -56.95
N LYS A 2 -77.32 -13.59 -58.03
CA LYS A 2 -76.32 -12.53 -58.31
C LYS A 2 -75.20 -12.17 -57.30
N LYS A 3 -73.97 -12.51 -57.73
CA LYS A 3 -72.62 -11.88 -57.63
C LYS A 3 -72.46 -10.57 -56.84
N ILE A 4 -71.29 -10.43 -56.18
CA ILE A 4 -70.30 -9.35 -56.38
C ILE A 4 -68.89 -9.82 -55.95
N LEU A 5 -67.89 -9.39 -56.72
CA LEU A 5 -66.46 -9.67 -56.71
C LEU A 5 -65.72 -8.49 -56.07
N PHE A 6 -64.65 -8.71 -55.30
CA PHE A 6 -63.52 -7.77 -55.22
C PHE A 6 -62.20 -8.52 -54.99
N LEU A 7 -61.23 -8.25 -55.88
CA LEU A 7 -59.82 -8.66 -55.81
C LEU A 7 -59.06 -7.81 -54.78
N LEU A 8 -57.99 -8.38 -54.22
CA LEU A 8 -56.70 -7.80 -53.82
C LEU A 8 -55.89 -8.99 -53.23
N GLY A 9 -54.69 -9.37 -53.66
CA GLY A 9 -53.49 -8.56 -53.92
C GLY A 9 -52.40 -9.11 -52.97
N GLY A 10 -51.44 -9.87 -53.49
CA GLY A 10 -50.51 -10.68 -52.68
C GLY A 10 -49.40 -9.93 -51.93
N ILE A 11 -48.58 -10.69 -51.20
CA ILE A 11 -47.10 -10.65 -51.17
C ILE A 11 -46.63 -11.71 -50.15
N ALA A 12 -45.75 -12.61 -50.60
CA ALA A 12 -44.90 -13.46 -49.77
C ALA A 12 -43.47 -12.94 -49.87
N LEU A 13 -42.70 -12.97 -48.77
CA LEU A 13 -41.24 -13.22 -48.68
C LEU A 13 -40.78 -12.88 -47.24
N VAL A 14 -40.41 -13.90 -46.46
CA VAL A 14 -39.03 -14.35 -46.14
C VAL A 14 -38.41 -13.62 -44.95
N VAL A 15 -38.35 -14.35 -43.84
CA VAL A 15 -37.58 -14.04 -42.63
C VAL A 15 -36.13 -14.43 -42.88
N GLY A 16 -35.26 -13.44 -43.07
CA GLY A 16 -33.81 -13.63 -43.11
C GLY A 16 -33.22 -13.51 -41.70
N GLY A 17 -32.62 -14.60 -41.21
CA GLY A 17 -31.82 -14.58 -39.98
C GLY A 17 -30.48 -13.88 -40.19
N VAL A 18 -30.17 -12.91 -39.32
CA VAL A 18 -28.87 -12.23 -39.31
C VAL A 18 -27.90 -13.06 -38.44
N TYR A 19 -26.94 -13.72 -39.10
CA TYR A 19 -25.76 -14.28 -38.45
C TYR A 19 -24.77 -13.15 -38.17
N PHE A 20 -24.49 -12.86 -36.89
CA PHE A 20 -23.37 -12.03 -36.49
C PHE A 20 -22.07 -12.86 -36.55
N THR A 21 -21.26 -12.65 -37.59
CA THR A 21 -19.88 -13.14 -37.63
C THR A 21 -18.98 -12.17 -36.84
N ARG A 22 -18.18 -12.72 -35.91
CA ARG A 22 -17.13 -11.96 -35.21
C ARG A 22 -16.14 -11.37 -36.24
N PRO A 23 -15.74 -10.10 -36.12
CA PRO A 23 -14.69 -9.58 -36.99
C PRO A 23 -13.36 -10.26 -36.64
N ALA A 24 -12.61 -10.65 -37.66
CA ALA A 24 -11.27 -11.19 -37.53
C ALA A 24 -10.34 -10.15 -36.88
N SER A 25 -9.55 -10.58 -35.90
CA SER A 25 -8.48 -9.80 -35.30
C SER A 25 -7.41 -9.50 -36.34
N VAL A 26 -7.28 -8.25 -36.74
CA VAL A 26 -6.15 -7.76 -37.56
C VAL A 26 -4.92 -7.72 -36.65
N SER A 27 -3.99 -8.65 -36.86
CA SER A 27 -2.65 -8.57 -36.28
C SER A 27 -1.90 -7.41 -36.94
N LEU A 28 -1.62 -6.34 -36.18
CA LEU A 28 -0.70 -5.30 -36.62
C LEU A 28 0.72 -5.89 -36.70
N PRO A 29 1.49 -5.63 -37.76
CA PRO A 29 2.89 -6.01 -37.79
C PRO A 29 3.65 -5.24 -36.70
N SER A 30 4.54 -5.93 -35.98
CA SER A 30 5.47 -5.35 -35.03
C SER A 30 6.31 -4.26 -35.70
N SER A 31 5.91 -3.01 -35.51
CA SER A 31 6.70 -1.85 -35.93
C SER A 31 7.89 -1.72 -35.00
N ILE A 32 9.08 -1.92 -35.57
CA ILE A 32 10.36 -1.58 -34.95
C ILE A 32 10.32 -0.08 -34.65
N MET A 33 10.35 0.30 -33.37
CA MET A 33 10.69 1.67 -32.98
C MET A 33 12.10 1.96 -33.49
N PRO A 34 12.34 3.10 -34.17
CA PRO A 34 13.67 3.46 -34.65
C PRO A 34 14.64 3.59 -33.47
N ALA A 35 15.93 3.43 -33.76
CA ALA A 35 17.03 3.60 -32.81
C ALA A 35 16.79 4.80 -31.87
N SER A 36 16.99 4.56 -30.57
CA SER A 36 16.86 5.47 -29.44
C SER A 36 16.86 6.95 -29.83
N ALA A 37 15.77 7.67 -29.54
CA ALA A 37 15.83 9.12 -29.47
C ALA A 37 17.06 9.51 -28.61
N PRO A 38 17.87 10.49 -29.03
CA PRO A 38 19.05 10.87 -28.27
C PRO A 38 18.63 11.18 -26.82
N SER A 39 19.25 10.50 -25.86
CA SER A 39 19.08 10.75 -24.44
C SER A 39 19.18 12.25 -24.19
N ALA A 40 18.23 12.85 -23.46
CA ALA A 40 18.23 14.28 -23.20
C ALA A 40 19.59 14.72 -22.65
N SER A 41 20.11 15.86 -23.13
CA SER A 41 21.38 16.37 -22.60
C SER A 41 21.23 16.77 -21.13
N ASN A 42 22.33 16.79 -20.36
CA ASN A 42 22.24 17.19 -18.94
C ASN A 42 21.71 18.62 -18.76
N ALA A 43 21.98 19.51 -19.72
CA ALA A 43 21.45 20.87 -19.73
C ALA A 43 19.93 20.92 -19.97
N ASP A 44 19.37 19.95 -20.71
CA ASP A 44 17.92 19.85 -20.92
C ASP A 44 17.23 19.26 -19.68
N LYS A 45 17.86 18.28 -19.04
CA LYS A 45 17.37 17.67 -17.80
C LYS A 45 17.33 18.68 -16.66
N GLU A 46 18.37 19.49 -16.50
CA GLU A 46 18.44 20.51 -15.44
C GLU A 46 17.29 21.53 -15.50
N LYS A 47 16.76 21.81 -16.69
CA LYS A 47 15.61 22.70 -16.87
C LYS A 47 14.26 22.04 -16.52
N LYS A 48 14.21 20.71 -16.53
CA LYS A 48 12.96 19.93 -16.45
C LYS A 48 12.80 19.17 -15.14
N TYR A 49 13.91 18.71 -14.57
CA TYR A 49 13.94 17.79 -13.45
C TYR A 49 14.74 18.36 -12.29
N VAL A 50 14.39 17.93 -11.08
CA VAL A 50 15.09 18.30 -9.85
C VAL A 50 16.15 17.24 -9.57
N ARG A 51 17.33 17.65 -9.10
CA ARG A 51 18.34 16.72 -8.60
C ARG A 51 17.84 16.04 -7.33
N ALA A 52 18.05 14.73 -7.24
CA ALA A 52 17.71 13.99 -6.06
C ALA A 52 18.57 14.46 -4.86
N PRO A 53 17.94 14.79 -3.71
CA PRO A 53 18.68 15.08 -2.48
C PRO A 53 19.46 13.84 -1.99
N GLU A 54 20.56 14.09 -1.29
CA GLU A 54 21.31 13.03 -0.61
C GLU A 54 20.51 12.46 0.58
N PHE A 55 20.85 11.25 1.02
CA PHE A 55 20.34 10.66 2.27
C PHE A 55 20.96 11.40 3.46
N VAL A 56 20.12 11.99 4.30
CA VAL A 56 20.54 12.90 5.37
C VAL A 56 20.51 12.17 6.70
N ASN A 57 21.64 12.12 7.39
CA ASN A 57 21.81 11.55 8.73
C ASN A 57 21.10 10.20 8.97
N PRO A 58 21.38 9.14 8.18
CA PRO A 58 20.84 7.81 8.44
C PRO A 58 21.04 7.36 9.88
N SER A 59 19.95 6.91 10.52
CA SER A 59 19.99 6.38 11.88
C SER A 59 20.49 4.93 11.93
N GLY A 60 20.48 4.24 10.79
CA GLY A 60 20.90 2.85 10.66
C GLY A 60 20.76 2.35 9.22
N PHE A 61 21.32 1.16 8.99
CA PHE A 61 21.29 0.49 7.70
C PHE A 61 20.89 -0.97 7.88
N ILE A 62 20.21 -1.53 6.87
CA ILE A 62 19.87 -2.96 6.78
C ILE A 62 20.19 -3.42 5.36
N ASN A 63 20.68 -4.66 5.22
CA ASN A 63 21.18 -5.24 3.98
C ASN A 63 22.37 -4.50 3.33
N THR A 64 22.99 -3.56 4.04
CA THR A 64 24.19 -2.84 3.61
C THR A 64 24.99 -2.36 4.83
N ASN A 65 26.29 -2.10 4.64
CA ASN A 65 27.16 -1.47 5.65
C ASN A 65 27.16 0.06 5.57
N GLY A 66 26.33 0.63 4.69
CA GLY A 66 26.24 2.05 4.41
C GLY A 66 26.05 2.29 2.92
N ILE A 67 25.28 3.33 2.57
CA ILE A 67 25.07 3.73 1.18
C ILE A 67 24.80 5.24 1.13
N ALA A 68 25.44 5.93 0.19
CA ALA A 68 25.14 7.32 -0.13
C ALA A 68 24.72 7.41 -1.59
N LEU A 69 23.76 8.28 -1.90
CA LEU A 69 23.23 8.47 -3.25
C LEU A 69 24.35 8.85 -4.22
N LYS A 70 25.26 9.74 -3.81
CA LYS A 70 26.42 10.16 -4.62
C LYS A 70 27.33 9.02 -5.07
N ASP A 71 27.37 7.90 -4.33
CA ASP A 71 28.24 6.76 -4.64
C ASP A 71 27.62 5.87 -5.73
N VAL A 72 26.31 6.01 -5.98
CA VAL A 72 25.54 5.21 -6.95
C VAL A 72 25.22 6.00 -8.22
N VAL A 73 24.99 7.31 -8.08
CA VAL A 73 24.76 8.24 -9.20
C VAL A 73 25.94 8.20 -10.17
N GLY A 74 25.65 8.27 -11.47
CA GLY A 74 26.62 8.12 -12.55
C GLY A 74 26.84 6.67 -13.00
N SER A 75 26.41 5.68 -12.21
CA SER A 75 26.64 4.26 -12.51
C SER A 75 25.38 3.40 -12.55
N LYS A 76 24.30 3.80 -11.90
CA LYS A 76 23.03 3.07 -11.79
C LYS A 76 21.83 3.97 -12.05
N VAL A 77 20.69 3.34 -12.36
CA VAL A 77 19.36 3.94 -12.18
C VAL A 77 18.93 3.61 -10.76
N ILE A 78 18.44 4.58 -10.00
CA ILE A 78 18.12 4.40 -8.58
C ILE A 78 16.62 4.58 -8.36
N LEU A 79 15.95 3.62 -7.72
CA LEU A 79 14.59 3.78 -7.23
C LEU A 79 14.62 3.95 -5.72
N VAL A 80 14.31 5.15 -5.24
CA VAL A 80 14.14 5.43 -3.82
C VAL A 80 12.68 5.15 -3.44
N ASP A 81 12.46 4.27 -2.46
CA ASP A 81 11.13 3.90 -1.97
C ASP A 81 10.99 4.26 -0.48
N PHE A 82 10.11 5.22 -0.17
CA PHE A 82 9.77 5.58 1.20
C PHE A 82 8.68 4.66 1.73
N TRP A 83 8.96 4.01 2.86
CA TRP A 83 8.06 3.03 3.46
C TRP A 83 8.15 3.03 4.98
N THR A 84 7.18 2.39 5.62
CA THR A 84 7.25 1.96 7.02
C THR A 84 6.63 0.58 7.14
N TYR A 85 7.14 -0.26 8.04
CA TYR A 85 6.83 -1.70 7.98
C TYR A 85 5.41 -2.05 8.44
N SER A 86 4.77 -1.25 9.30
CA SER A 86 3.40 -1.49 9.74
C SER A 86 2.34 -0.86 8.82
N CYS A 87 2.74 -0.18 7.74
CA CYS A 87 1.83 0.38 6.75
C CYS A 87 1.38 -0.68 5.73
N ILE A 88 0.08 -1.00 5.71
CA ILE A 88 -0.44 -2.00 4.77
C ILE A 88 -0.23 -1.61 3.30
N ASN A 89 -0.39 -0.33 2.96
CA ASN A 89 -0.17 0.14 1.59
C ASN A 89 1.29 -0.08 1.17
N CYS A 90 2.25 0.14 2.07
CA CYS A 90 3.65 -0.18 1.83
C CYS A 90 3.83 -1.68 1.58
N GLN A 91 3.31 -2.53 2.47
CA GLN A 91 3.44 -3.99 2.36
C GLN A 91 2.95 -4.52 1.01
N ARG A 92 1.83 -4.01 0.48
CA ARG A 92 1.31 -4.41 -0.84
C ARG A 92 2.20 -4.01 -2.03
N THR A 93 3.06 -3.01 -1.87
CA THR A 93 4.03 -2.62 -2.92
C THR A 93 5.34 -3.42 -2.90
N LEU A 94 5.68 -4.05 -1.76
CA LEU A 94 6.97 -4.75 -1.59
C LEU A 94 7.18 -5.92 -2.56
N PRO A 95 6.17 -6.74 -2.92
CA PRO A 95 6.34 -7.79 -3.91
C PRO A 95 6.77 -7.26 -5.29
N TYR A 96 6.25 -6.10 -5.71
CA TYR A 96 6.66 -5.45 -6.96
C TYR A 96 8.08 -4.94 -6.90
N LEU A 97 8.48 -4.27 -5.80
CA LEU A 97 9.85 -3.80 -5.61
C LEU A 97 10.85 -4.96 -5.65
N THR A 98 10.54 -6.07 -4.97
CA THR A 98 11.38 -7.27 -4.99
C THR A 98 11.48 -7.87 -6.38
N ALA A 99 10.36 -8.00 -7.10
CA ALA A 99 10.34 -8.51 -8.47
C ALA A 99 11.12 -7.60 -9.44
N TRP A 100 11.02 -6.28 -9.31
CA TRP A 100 11.81 -5.33 -10.11
C TRP A 100 13.29 -5.40 -9.77
N TYR A 101 13.65 -5.48 -8.48
CA TYR A 101 15.05 -5.60 -8.08
C TYR A 101 15.67 -6.86 -8.67
N ASP A 102 15.04 -8.02 -8.51
CA ASP A 102 15.56 -9.28 -9.03
C ASP A 102 15.68 -9.30 -10.55
N LYS A 103 14.74 -8.66 -11.26
CA LYS A 103 14.74 -8.59 -12.71
C LYS A 103 15.79 -7.62 -13.29
N TYR A 104 16.04 -6.51 -12.62
CA TYR A 104 16.79 -5.39 -13.21
C TYR A 104 18.11 -5.04 -12.51
N LYS A 105 18.44 -5.61 -11.35
CA LYS A 105 19.68 -5.28 -10.61
C LYS A 105 20.95 -5.46 -11.44
N ASP A 106 21.02 -6.57 -12.18
CA ASP A 106 22.15 -6.88 -13.07
C ASP A 106 22.18 -6.02 -14.35
N GLN A 107 21.06 -5.35 -14.66
CA GLN A 107 20.94 -4.39 -15.77
C GLN A 107 21.24 -2.94 -15.33
N GLY A 108 21.54 -2.73 -14.05
CA GLY A 108 21.93 -1.43 -13.51
C GLY A 108 20.86 -0.70 -12.71
N LEU A 109 19.78 -1.37 -12.28
CA LEU A 109 18.86 -0.84 -11.28
C LEU A 109 19.45 -1.02 -9.87
N GLU A 110 19.33 -0.01 -9.03
CA GLU A 110 19.50 -0.11 -7.58
C GLU A 110 18.19 0.35 -6.92
N ILE A 111 17.62 -0.45 -6.02
CA ILE A 111 16.51 0.00 -5.17
C ILE A 111 17.09 0.34 -3.81
N ILE A 112 16.78 1.53 -3.31
CA ILE A 112 17.19 1.95 -1.96
C ILE A 112 15.93 2.35 -1.21
N SER A 113 15.52 1.52 -0.27
CA SER A 113 14.33 1.83 0.55
C SER A 113 14.71 2.72 1.72
N VAL A 114 13.97 3.80 1.90
CA VAL A 114 14.09 4.69 3.05
C VAL A 114 12.95 4.36 4.01
N HIS A 115 13.29 3.69 5.10
CA HIS A 115 12.37 3.40 6.18
C HIS A 115 12.24 4.63 7.09
N THR A 116 11.17 5.41 6.91
CA THR A 116 10.82 6.53 7.79
C THR A 116 9.68 6.07 8.69
N PRO A 117 9.86 6.02 10.03
CA PRO A 117 8.92 5.38 10.95
C PRO A 117 7.70 6.25 11.22
N GLU A 118 6.49 5.68 11.12
CA GLU A 118 5.24 6.31 11.52
C GLU A 118 5.02 6.28 13.04
N PHE A 119 5.51 5.23 13.71
CA PHE A 119 5.40 5.04 15.16
C PHE A 119 6.76 4.83 15.82
N ALA A 120 6.86 5.13 17.12
CA ALA A 120 8.11 5.04 17.86
C ALA A 120 8.73 3.64 17.87
N PHE A 121 7.91 2.59 17.88
CA PHE A 121 8.40 1.20 17.83
C PHE A 121 9.09 0.86 16.50
N GLU A 122 8.79 1.60 15.43
CA GLU A 122 9.40 1.41 14.10
C GLU A 122 10.79 2.05 13.99
N LYS A 123 11.21 2.85 14.98
CA LYS A 123 12.57 3.39 15.07
C LYS A 123 13.62 2.32 15.39
N LYS A 124 13.21 1.20 16.00
CA LYS A 124 14.12 0.14 16.42
C LYS A 124 14.64 -0.63 15.21
N ASN A 125 15.95 -0.58 14.97
CA ASN A 125 16.59 -1.28 13.85
C ASN A 125 16.24 -2.77 13.79
N GLU A 126 16.21 -3.45 14.94
CA GLU A 126 15.86 -4.87 15.06
C GLU A 126 14.43 -5.19 14.55
N ASN A 127 13.47 -4.30 14.80
CA ASN A 127 12.10 -4.47 14.33
C ASN A 127 12.03 -4.35 12.80
N VAL A 128 12.71 -3.34 12.24
CA VAL A 128 12.77 -3.11 10.79
C VAL A 128 13.53 -4.25 10.10
N ALA A 129 14.63 -4.74 10.67
CA ALA A 129 15.41 -5.84 10.13
C ALA A 129 14.61 -7.16 10.13
N ARG A 130 13.83 -7.43 11.19
CA ARG A 130 12.90 -8.56 11.22
C ARG A 130 11.85 -8.46 10.13
N ALA A 131 11.22 -7.29 9.98
CA ALA A 131 10.21 -7.06 8.96
C ALA A 131 10.78 -7.17 7.54
N ALA A 132 11.97 -6.62 7.30
CA ALA A 132 12.67 -6.75 6.01
C ALA A 132 12.89 -8.21 5.62
N LYS A 133 13.30 -9.05 6.59
CA LYS A 133 13.45 -10.50 6.38
C LYS A 133 12.10 -11.18 6.11
N GLU A 134 11.06 -10.84 6.87
CA GLU A 134 9.71 -11.40 6.71
C GLU A 134 9.11 -11.09 5.33
N PHE A 135 9.32 -9.87 4.84
CA PHE A 135 8.84 -9.43 3.53
C PHE A 135 9.78 -9.76 2.36
N GLY A 136 10.89 -10.47 2.60
CA GLY A 136 11.83 -10.86 1.54
C GLY A 136 12.60 -9.70 0.91
N ILE A 137 12.78 -8.58 1.63
CA ILE A 137 13.51 -7.42 1.15
C ILE A 137 15.02 -7.71 1.19
N ASN A 138 15.63 -7.77 0.01
CA ASN A 138 17.07 -8.04 -0.15
C ASN A 138 17.89 -6.82 -0.62
N TYR A 139 17.22 -5.75 -1.04
CA TYR A 139 17.88 -4.50 -1.42
C TYR A 139 18.21 -3.64 -0.19
N PRO A 140 19.13 -2.66 -0.31
CA PRO A 140 19.53 -1.76 0.78
C PRO A 140 18.35 -1.01 1.40
N ILE A 141 18.37 -0.89 2.74
CA ILE A 141 17.43 -0.07 3.50
C ILE A 141 18.21 0.93 4.36
N ILE A 142 17.76 2.17 4.33
CA ILE A 142 18.22 3.26 5.18
C ILE A 142 17.13 3.52 6.22
N GLN A 143 17.49 3.61 7.50
CA GLN A 143 16.57 4.10 8.52
C GLN A 143 16.67 5.62 8.66
N ASP A 144 15.54 6.28 8.57
CA ASP A 144 15.39 7.74 8.65
C ASP A 144 14.54 8.12 9.88
N ASN A 145 15.03 7.79 11.09
CA ASN A 145 14.22 7.89 12.32
C ASN A 145 13.88 9.32 12.73
N ASP A 146 14.62 10.30 12.19
CA ASP A 146 14.46 11.73 12.45
C ASP A 146 13.86 12.49 11.24
N TYR A 147 13.35 11.76 10.24
CA TYR A 147 12.69 12.31 9.05
C TYR A 147 13.60 13.25 8.24
N ALA A 148 14.92 13.18 8.39
CA ALA A 148 15.85 14.10 7.76
C ALA A 148 15.87 13.89 6.24
N THR A 149 15.92 12.63 5.80
CA THR A 149 15.84 12.28 4.37
C THR A 149 14.44 12.52 3.82
N TRP A 150 13.41 12.13 4.56
CA TRP A 150 12.00 12.42 4.25
C TRP A 150 11.76 13.90 3.96
N ASN A 151 12.25 14.79 4.83
CA ASN A 151 12.10 16.23 4.70
C ASN A 151 12.93 16.78 3.54
N ALA A 152 14.14 16.26 3.30
CA ALA A 152 14.98 16.66 2.18
C ALA A 152 14.30 16.38 0.83
N TYR A 153 13.57 15.27 0.72
CA TYR A 153 12.76 14.90 -0.46
C TYR A 153 11.41 15.62 -0.54
N GLY A 154 11.06 16.43 0.47
CA GLY A 154 9.74 17.05 0.58
C GLY A 154 8.60 16.03 0.62
N ASN A 155 8.86 14.83 1.17
CA ASN A 155 7.87 13.76 1.19
C ASN A 155 6.76 14.03 2.24
N ARG A 156 5.59 13.44 2.02
CA ARG A 156 4.41 13.53 2.90
C ARG A 156 3.58 12.24 2.94
N TYR A 157 4.02 11.17 2.27
CA TYR A 157 3.20 9.98 2.06
C TYR A 157 4.00 8.69 2.19
N TRP A 158 3.31 7.66 2.67
CA TRP A 158 3.72 6.26 2.61
C TRP A 158 2.72 5.46 1.75
N PRO A 159 3.18 4.61 0.81
CA PRO A 159 4.51 4.64 0.21
C PRO A 159 4.67 5.84 -0.76
N ARG A 160 5.91 6.16 -1.13
CA ARG A 160 6.20 7.05 -2.27
C ARG A 160 7.51 6.65 -2.93
N LYS A 161 7.55 6.68 -4.25
CA LYS A 161 8.68 6.22 -5.07
C LYS A 161 9.25 7.38 -5.88
N TYR A 162 10.57 7.53 -5.88
CA TYR A 162 11.30 8.47 -6.71
C TYR A 162 12.30 7.70 -7.59
N LEU A 163 12.12 7.77 -8.90
CA LEU A 163 13.07 7.19 -9.85
C LEU A 163 14.08 8.24 -10.26
N ILE A 164 15.34 7.92 -10.04
CA ILE A 164 16.49 8.76 -10.29
C ILE A 164 17.27 8.16 -11.45
N ASP A 165 17.52 8.96 -12.48
CA ASP A 165 18.31 8.53 -13.64
C ASP A 165 19.81 8.47 -13.34
N ILE A 166 20.60 8.04 -14.34
CA ILE A 166 22.06 7.94 -14.24
C ILE A 166 22.73 9.30 -13.92
N ASP A 167 22.13 10.42 -14.29
CA ASP A 167 22.68 11.77 -14.12
C ASP A 167 22.31 12.38 -12.74
N GLY A 168 21.51 11.66 -11.94
CA GLY A 168 21.09 12.05 -10.59
C GLY A 168 19.82 12.91 -10.54
N TYR A 169 19.01 12.92 -11.61
CA TYR A 169 17.75 13.66 -11.66
C TYR A 169 16.56 12.76 -11.35
N ILE A 170 15.60 13.27 -10.59
CA ILE A 170 14.31 12.60 -10.37
C ILE A 170 13.50 12.71 -11.66
N VAL A 171 13.41 11.62 -12.40
CA VAL A 171 12.73 11.54 -13.71
C VAL A 171 11.32 10.97 -13.62
N TYR A 172 10.97 10.37 -12.48
CA TYR A 172 9.63 9.91 -12.17
C TYR A 172 9.38 9.93 -10.65
N ASP A 173 8.14 10.20 -10.26
CA ASP A 173 7.66 10.29 -8.89
C ASP A 173 6.26 9.71 -8.81
N HIS A 174 6.02 8.82 -7.85
CA HIS A 174 4.72 8.19 -7.63
C HIS A 174 4.36 8.18 -6.15
N ILE A 175 3.23 8.83 -5.83
CA ILE A 175 2.65 8.87 -4.49
C ILE A 175 1.67 7.72 -4.33
N GLY A 176 1.81 6.99 -3.23
CA GLY A 176 0.87 5.95 -2.81
C GLY A 176 1.13 4.59 -3.45
N GLU A 177 0.13 3.74 -3.28
CA GLU A 177 0.09 2.39 -3.84
C GLU A 177 -0.47 2.41 -5.27
N GLY A 178 0.07 1.55 -6.15
CA GLY A 178 -0.42 1.36 -7.50
C GLY A 178 0.58 1.81 -8.57
N ALA A 179 0.04 2.09 -9.77
CA ALA A 179 0.80 2.48 -10.96
C ALA A 179 2.02 1.58 -11.27
N TYR A 180 1.92 0.29 -10.94
CA TYR A 180 3.05 -0.64 -11.02
C TYR A 180 3.60 -0.79 -12.44
N GLU A 181 2.72 -1.00 -13.42
CA GLU A 181 3.12 -1.11 -14.83
C GLU A 181 3.75 0.19 -15.34
N GLU A 182 3.23 1.34 -14.93
CA GLU A 182 3.80 2.64 -15.29
C GLU A 182 5.18 2.86 -14.67
N THR A 183 5.33 2.55 -13.38
CA THR A 183 6.60 2.63 -12.67
C THR A 183 7.64 1.73 -13.32
N GLU A 184 7.29 0.49 -13.67
CA GLU A 184 8.21 -0.43 -14.33
C GLU A 184 8.61 0.05 -15.73
N ARG A 185 7.67 0.60 -16.52
CA ARG A 185 8.02 1.22 -17.81
C ARG A 185 9.00 2.37 -17.64
N LYS A 186 8.85 3.19 -16.59
CA LYS A 186 9.79 4.28 -16.28
C LYS A 186 11.17 3.74 -15.89
N ILE A 187 11.24 2.65 -15.12
CA ILE A 187 12.48 1.93 -14.82
C ILE A 187 13.15 1.46 -16.13
N GLN A 188 12.41 0.80 -17.02
CA GLN A 188 12.92 0.32 -18.30
C GLN A 188 13.45 1.45 -19.19
N GLU A 189 12.72 2.58 -19.27
CA GLU A 189 13.14 3.78 -20.00
C GLU A 189 14.46 4.33 -19.44
N ALA A 190 14.57 4.50 -18.12
CA ALA A 190 15.78 5.01 -17.47
C ALA A 190 16.97 4.05 -17.63
N LEU A 191 16.74 2.74 -17.58
CA LEU A 191 17.79 1.73 -17.81
C LEU A 191 18.28 1.75 -19.26
N ALA A 192 17.38 1.91 -20.23
CA ALA A 192 17.76 2.05 -21.63
C ALA A 192 18.60 3.31 -21.87
N GLU A 193 18.24 4.41 -21.21
CA GLU A 193 19.05 5.64 -21.24
C GLU A 193 20.45 5.42 -20.63
N ARG A 194 20.52 4.86 -19.41
CA ARG A 194 21.79 4.53 -18.74
C ARG A 194 22.69 3.69 -19.65
N LYS A 195 22.12 2.66 -20.27
CA LYS A 195 22.84 1.76 -21.17
C LYS A 195 23.43 2.49 -22.37
N ALA A 196 22.63 3.34 -23.02
CA ALA A 196 23.08 4.16 -24.15
C ALA A 196 24.20 5.13 -23.73
N ARG A 197 24.10 5.75 -22.55
CA ARG A 197 25.13 6.63 -21.97
C ARG A 197 26.45 5.90 -21.75
N LEU A 198 26.40 4.68 -21.22
CA LEU A 198 27.58 3.86 -20.90
C LEU A 198 28.08 3.02 -22.08
N LYS A 199 27.38 3.07 -23.23
CA LYS A 199 27.69 2.27 -24.44
C LYS A 199 27.73 0.76 -24.15
N GLU A 200 26.85 0.30 -23.27
CA GLU A 200 26.70 -1.12 -22.93
C GLU A 200 25.84 -1.85 -23.99
N GLU A 201 26.15 -3.12 -24.29
CA GLU A 201 25.44 -3.92 -25.30
C GLU A 201 24.27 -4.76 -24.73
N GLY A 202 23.30 -5.12 -25.58
CA GLY A 202 22.12 -5.93 -25.26
C GLY A 202 20.82 -5.12 -25.14
N GLU A 203 19.69 -5.78 -24.86
CA GLU A 203 18.37 -5.13 -24.72
C GLU A 203 17.90 -5.09 -23.27
N ILE A 204 17.08 -4.09 -22.92
CA ILE A 204 16.33 -4.07 -21.67
C ILE A 204 15.03 -4.84 -21.89
N ALA A 205 14.70 -5.77 -21.00
CA ALA A 205 13.47 -6.55 -21.08
C ALA A 205 12.24 -5.61 -21.09
N ARG A 206 11.36 -5.76 -22.10
CA ARG A 206 10.17 -4.92 -22.28
C ARG A 206 8.91 -5.46 -21.60
N SER A 207 8.88 -6.76 -21.30
CA SER A 207 7.78 -7.33 -20.53
C SER A 207 7.78 -6.73 -19.13
N THR A 208 6.62 -6.59 -18.51
CA THR A 208 6.50 -6.23 -17.09
C THR A 208 6.53 -7.47 -16.20
N VAL A 209 6.70 -7.28 -14.88
CA VAL A 209 6.55 -8.38 -13.91
C VAL A 209 5.08 -8.76 -13.79
N ASP A 210 4.83 -10.05 -13.59
CA ASP A 210 3.50 -10.57 -13.29
C ASP A 210 3.43 -10.86 -11.78
N VAL A 211 2.90 -9.90 -11.05
CA VAL A 211 2.68 -9.98 -9.60
C VAL A 211 1.19 -9.91 -9.38
N ALA A 212 0.64 -10.85 -8.61
CA ALA A 212 -0.77 -10.89 -8.30
C ALA A 212 -1.19 -9.62 -7.53
N GLU A 213 -1.92 -8.75 -8.21
CA GLU A 213 -2.43 -7.50 -7.62
C GLU A 213 -3.71 -7.79 -6.83
N GLU A 214 -3.70 -7.48 -5.53
CA GLU A 214 -4.95 -7.40 -4.78
C GLU A 214 -5.59 -6.04 -5.04
N LYS A 215 -6.69 -6.02 -5.80
CA LYS A 215 -7.47 -4.79 -5.98
C LYS A 215 -8.17 -4.42 -4.68
N THR A 216 -7.69 -3.36 -4.05
CA THR A 216 -8.27 -2.82 -2.83
C THR A 216 -9.20 -1.65 -3.12
N HIS A 217 -10.41 -1.69 -2.56
CA HIS A 217 -11.37 -0.59 -2.61
C HIS A 217 -11.92 -0.31 -1.21
N ALA A 218 -11.05 0.24 -0.35
CA ALA A 218 -11.47 0.78 0.93
C ALA A 218 -11.96 2.22 0.79
N ARG A 219 -13.08 2.54 1.44
CA ARG A 219 -13.56 3.92 1.60
C ARG A 219 -13.22 4.49 2.97
N SER A 220 -13.11 3.64 3.99
CA SER A 220 -12.68 4.06 5.31
C SER A 220 -11.25 4.60 5.26
N PRO A 221 -10.99 5.79 5.83
CA PRO A 221 -9.64 6.32 5.95
C PRO A 221 -8.89 5.63 7.08
N GLU A 222 -7.59 5.84 7.18
CA GLU A 222 -6.83 5.42 8.35
C GLU A 222 -7.34 6.08 9.64
N ILE A 223 -7.47 5.31 10.72
CA ILE A 223 -8.07 5.76 11.99
C ILE A 223 -7.09 5.60 13.14
N TYR A 224 -6.56 6.72 13.63
CA TYR A 224 -5.62 6.75 14.74
C TYR A 224 -6.31 6.72 16.12
N PHE A 225 -5.70 6.00 17.05
CA PHE A 225 -6.13 5.89 18.44
C PHE A 225 -5.47 6.95 19.34
N GLY A 226 -4.18 7.23 19.10
CA GLY A 226 -3.38 8.15 19.92
C GLY A 226 -3.82 9.61 19.87
N ALA A 227 -3.56 10.33 20.97
CA ALA A 227 -3.99 11.72 21.14
C ALA A 227 -3.38 12.71 20.14
N ALA A 228 -2.29 12.38 19.44
CA ALA A 228 -1.78 13.29 18.42
C ALA A 228 -2.73 13.40 17.21
N ARG A 229 -3.40 12.29 16.84
CA ARG A 229 -4.06 12.13 15.53
C ARG A 229 -5.50 11.60 15.59
N ASN A 230 -6.06 11.32 16.77
CA ASN A 230 -7.41 10.74 16.92
C ASN A 230 -8.59 11.71 16.67
N THR A 231 -8.60 12.37 15.51
CA THR A 231 -9.65 13.31 15.08
C THR A 231 -11.02 12.64 14.93
N ASN A 232 -11.04 11.34 14.64
CA ASN A 232 -12.23 10.53 14.39
C ASN A 232 -12.67 9.73 15.63
N PHE A 233 -12.52 10.28 16.83
CA PHE A 233 -12.89 9.62 18.09
C PHE A 233 -14.24 10.11 18.65
N GLY A 234 -15.19 9.20 18.89
CA GLY A 234 -16.62 9.51 18.98
C GLY A 234 -17.23 9.62 20.37
N ASN A 235 -16.58 9.13 21.43
CA ASN A 235 -17.19 9.05 22.77
C ASN A 235 -16.27 9.43 23.93
N GLY A 236 -15.27 10.28 23.68
CA GLY A 236 -14.40 10.86 24.71
C GLY A 236 -13.82 12.21 24.29
N LYS A 237 -12.80 12.67 25.01
CA LYS A 237 -12.04 13.89 24.66
C LYS A 237 -11.02 13.55 23.57
N LYS A 238 -11.25 14.08 22.38
CA LYS A 238 -10.31 14.03 21.25
C LYS A 238 -9.01 14.75 21.61
N GLN A 239 -7.93 14.30 20.99
CA GLN A 239 -6.60 14.89 21.05
C GLN A 239 -6.12 15.26 22.46
N THR A 240 -6.49 14.44 23.44
CA THR A 240 -6.20 14.63 24.86
C THR A 240 -5.50 13.39 25.39
N ARG A 241 -4.34 13.59 26.02
CA ARG A 241 -3.59 12.51 26.69
C ARG A 241 -4.17 12.17 28.06
N GLY A 242 -3.84 10.98 28.54
CA GLY A 242 -4.21 10.49 29.87
C GLY A 242 -5.45 9.60 29.87
N GLU A 243 -5.83 9.18 31.06
CA GLU A 243 -6.90 8.20 31.24
C GLU A 243 -8.30 8.77 31.00
N GLN A 244 -9.13 8.01 30.29
CA GLN A 244 -10.54 8.27 30.08
C GLN A 244 -11.32 6.98 30.31
N THR A 245 -12.41 7.06 31.07
CA THR A 245 -13.38 5.96 31.18
C THR A 245 -14.53 6.25 30.24
N LEU A 246 -14.81 5.28 29.36
CA LEU A 246 -15.62 5.47 28.16
C LEU A 246 -16.72 4.41 28.11
N THR A 247 -17.81 4.76 27.43
CA THR A 247 -18.93 3.86 27.21
C THR A 247 -19.35 3.96 25.75
N THR A 248 -19.46 2.82 25.07
CA THR A 248 -19.88 2.80 23.66
C THR A 248 -21.32 3.30 23.54
N PRO A 249 -21.60 4.29 22.66
CA PRO A 249 -22.97 4.78 22.47
C PRO A 249 -23.82 3.79 21.68
N GLU A 250 -25.15 3.90 21.78
CA GLU A 250 -26.09 3.07 21.02
C GLU A 250 -25.96 3.27 19.50
N LYS A 251 -25.66 4.50 19.07
CA LYS A 251 -25.52 4.85 17.65
C LYS A 251 -24.06 4.90 17.24
N ILE A 252 -23.67 3.97 16.37
CA ILE A 252 -22.34 3.91 15.76
C ILE A 252 -22.36 4.57 14.38
N THR A 253 -21.51 5.58 14.21
CA THR A 253 -21.33 6.30 12.93
C THR A 253 -20.14 5.71 12.18
N THR A 254 -20.25 5.58 10.86
CA THR A 254 -19.17 5.13 9.98
C THR A 254 -17.95 6.03 10.13
N ASP A 255 -16.75 5.45 10.06
CA ASP A 255 -15.46 6.14 10.16
C ASP A 255 -15.25 6.91 11.47
N THR A 256 -15.90 6.46 12.55
CA THR A 256 -15.74 7.00 13.91
C THR A 256 -15.40 5.88 14.88
N LEU A 257 -14.30 6.07 15.62
CA LEU A 257 -13.80 5.18 16.66
C LEU A 257 -14.59 5.36 17.95
N TYR A 258 -15.09 4.27 18.53
CA TYR A 258 -15.73 4.25 19.84
C TYR A 258 -15.04 3.22 20.73
N LEU A 259 -14.80 3.57 21.99
CA LEU A 259 -14.16 2.68 22.96
C LEU A 259 -15.05 2.49 24.20
N ASP A 260 -14.95 1.33 24.84
CA ASP A 260 -15.60 1.00 26.11
C ASP A 260 -14.57 0.57 27.15
N GLY A 261 -14.78 0.94 28.41
CA GLY A 261 -13.85 0.70 29.52
C GLY A 261 -12.90 1.86 29.77
N THR A 262 -11.87 1.64 30.60
CA THR A 262 -10.85 2.67 30.87
C THR A 262 -9.69 2.51 29.91
N TRP A 263 -9.31 3.60 29.26
CA TRP A 263 -8.21 3.68 28.30
C TRP A 263 -7.29 4.83 28.66
N ASP A 264 -5.98 4.59 28.62
CA ASP A 264 -4.95 5.62 28.74
C ASP A 264 -4.45 6.03 27.35
N PHE A 265 -4.57 7.31 27.04
CA PHE A 265 -4.19 7.85 25.73
C PHE A 265 -2.77 8.42 25.78
N GLY A 266 -1.87 7.74 25.08
CA GLY A 266 -0.56 8.26 24.74
C GLY A 266 -0.60 9.19 23.54
N GLU A 267 0.57 9.57 23.05
CA GLU A 267 0.70 10.37 21.82
C GLU A 267 0.26 9.57 20.59
N GLU A 268 0.78 8.34 20.45
CA GLU A 268 0.66 7.52 19.25
C GLU A 268 -0.40 6.41 19.37
N PHE A 269 -0.72 5.97 20.59
CA PHE A 269 -1.62 4.84 20.85
C PHE A 269 -2.63 5.15 21.96
N ALA A 270 -3.66 4.31 22.07
CA ALA A 270 -4.49 4.18 23.27
C ALA A 270 -4.28 2.80 23.88
N GLN A 271 -4.17 2.74 25.21
CA GLN A 271 -3.95 1.50 25.96
C GLN A 271 -5.11 1.17 26.88
N ASN A 272 -5.69 -0.04 26.80
CA ASN A 272 -6.74 -0.40 27.74
C ASN A 272 -6.16 -0.68 29.13
N ARG A 273 -6.84 -0.15 30.16
CA ARG A 273 -6.54 -0.32 31.58
C ARG A 273 -7.46 -1.34 32.25
N THR A 274 -8.62 -1.62 31.66
CA THR A 274 -9.59 -2.59 32.16
C THR A 274 -9.66 -3.83 31.25
N ALA A 275 -9.90 -4.99 31.87
CA ALA A 275 -10.28 -6.19 31.15
C ALA A 275 -11.66 -6.01 30.50
N GLN A 276 -11.95 -6.78 29.45
CA GLN A 276 -13.19 -6.72 28.69
C GLN A 276 -13.50 -5.33 28.09
N ALA A 277 -12.48 -4.48 27.94
CA ALA A 277 -12.59 -3.23 27.20
C ALA A 277 -12.98 -3.52 25.75
N LYS A 278 -13.68 -2.58 25.11
CA LYS A 278 -14.14 -2.76 23.72
C LYS A 278 -13.60 -1.69 22.80
N ILE A 279 -13.39 -2.08 21.55
CA ILE A 279 -13.18 -1.20 20.41
C ILE A 279 -14.34 -1.45 19.44
N THR A 280 -15.09 -0.42 19.09
CA THR A 280 -16.19 -0.50 18.13
C THR A 280 -15.93 0.47 16.98
N PHE A 281 -15.98 -0.05 15.76
CA PHE A 281 -15.74 0.74 14.56
C PHE A 281 -16.61 0.26 13.39
N ARG A 282 -17.35 1.18 12.77
CA ARG A 282 -18.10 0.90 11.54
C ARG A 282 -17.28 1.32 10.34
N TYR A 283 -16.92 0.36 9.50
CA TYR A 283 -16.00 0.53 8.36
C TYR A 283 -16.69 0.27 7.04
N ASN A 284 -16.11 0.78 5.95
CA ASN A 284 -16.43 0.45 4.57
C ASN A 284 -15.15 0.02 3.84
N ALA A 285 -14.92 -1.29 3.79
CA ALA A 285 -13.71 -1.90 3.22
C ALA A 285 -13.94 -3.41 2.99
N LYS A 286 -13.02 -4.05 2.27
CA LYS A 286 -12.97 -5.51 2.11
C LYS A 286 -12.17 -6.15 3.25
N ASN A 287 -11.03 -5.54 3.57
CA ASN A 287 -10.09 -5.99 4.57
C ASN A 287 -9.97 -4.95 5.69
N VAL A 288 -9.79 -5.42 6.94
CA VAL A 288 -9.51 -4.56 8.10
C VAL A 288 -8.25 -5.04 8.79
N PHE A 289 -7.33 -4.11 9.00
CA PHE A 289 -6.07 -4.34 9.67
C PHE A 289 -5.94 -3.44 10.88
N MET A 290 -5.25 -3.90 11.91
CA MET A 290 -4.98 -3.13 13.12
C MET A 290 -3.49 -3.15 13.42
N VAL A 291 -2.89 -1.98 13.60
CA VAL A 291 -1.54 -1.88 14.16
C VAL A 291 -1.68 -1.84 15.68
N ALA A 292 -1.08 -2.83 16.35
CA ALA A 292 -1.16 -2.97 17.79
C ALA A 292 0.11 -3.62 18.35
N ARG A 293 0.26 -3.55 19.67
CA ARG A 293 1.23 -4.34 20.43
C ARG A 293 0.69 -4.67 21.82
N ALA A 294 1.34 -5.62 22.47
CA ALA A 294 1.15 -5.91 23.89
C ALA A 294 2.44 -6.51 24.46
N ASP A 295 2.85 -6.11 25.67
CA ASP A 295 4.07 -6.65 26.30
C ASP A 295 3.89 -8.11 26.74
N THR A 296 2.66 -8.46 27.10
CA THR A 296 2.21 -9.84 27.33
C THR A 296 1.16 -10.19 26.29
N PRO A 297 1.11 -11.42 25.75
CA PRO A 297 0.09 -11.80 24.78
C PRO A 297 -1.34 -11.52 25.28
N ILE A 298 -2.13 -10.79 24.48
CA ILE A 298 -3.52 -10.45 24.79
C ILE A 298 -4.44 -11.07 23.73
N SER A 299 -5.43 -11.81 24.20
CA SER A 299 -6.52 -12.34 23.38
C SER A 299 -7.55 -11.24 23.09
N LEU A 300 -7.96 -11.18 21.83
CA LEU A 300 -8.98 -10.29 21.31
C LEU A 300 -10.11 -11.14 20.74
N ARG A 301 -11.33 -11.02 21.27
CA ARG A 301 -12.52 -11.63 20.64
C ARG A 301 -13.06 -10.70 19.58
N ILE A 302 -13.26 -11.22 18.38
CA ILE A 302 -13.62 -10.43 17.20
C ILE A 302 -15.08 -10.72 16.83
N LEU A 303 -15.89 -9.68 16.80
CA LEU A 303 -17.27 -9.71 16.37
C LEU A 303 -17.45 -8.82 15.14
N ARG A 304 -18.28 -9.27 14.20
CA ARG A 304 -18.73 -8.51 13.05
C ARG A 304 -20.25 -8.49 13.03
N ASP A 305 -20.82 -7.30 12.95
CA ASP A 305 -22.26 -7.06 12.95
C ASP A 305 -22.98 -7.72 14.15
N GLY A 306 -22.33 -7.67 15.32
CA GLY A 306 -22.85 -8.20 16.59
C GLY A 306 -22.70 -9.72 16.77
N MET A 307 -22.16 -10.43 15.78
CA MET A 307 -21.95 -11.87 15.81
C MET A 307 -20.45 -12.19 15.86
N PRO A 308 -20.02 -13.31 16.47
CA PRO A 308 -18.63 -13.78 16.33
C PRO A 308 -18.23 -13.86 14.86
N ILE A 309 -17.03 -13.37 14.54
CA ILE A 309 -16.57 -13.34 13.15
C ILE A 309 -16.45 -14.77 12.60
N MET A 310 -16.97 -14.99 11.39
CA MET A 310 -16.91 -16.29 10.74
C MET A 310 -15.51 -16.55 10.16
N ALA A 311 -15.08 -17.82 10.15
CA ALA A 311 -13.79 -18.21 9.59
C ALA A 311 -13.62 -17.79 8.11
N THR A 312 -14.70 -17.78 7.32
CA THR A 312 -14.66 -17.41 5.89
C THR A 312 -14.40 -15.93 5.62
N VAL A 313 -14.51 -15.07 6.64
CA VAL A 313 -14.26 -13.62 6.55
C VAL A 313 -13.15 -13.15 7.51
N SER A 314 -12.51 -14.11 8.20
CA SER A 314 -11.44 -13.84 9.15
C SER A 314 -10.14 -13.54 8.42
N GLY A 315 -9.42 -12.51 8.86
CA GLY A 315 -8.06 -12.29 8.40
C GLY A 315 -7.11 -13.35 8.93
N VAL A 316 -5.89 -13.42 8.39
CA VAL A 316 -4.93 -14.49 8.70
C VAL A 316 -4.48 -14.54 10.17
N ASP A 317 -4.72 -13.47 10.93
CA ASP A 317 -4.39 -13.39 12.36
C ASP A 317 -5.57 -13.75 13.28
N VAL A 318 -6.71 -14.15 12.71
CA VAL A 318 -7.91 -14.51 13.45
C VAL A 318 -8.21 -15.99 13.25
N ALA A 319 -8.22 -16.74 14.35
CA ALA A 319 -8.59 -18.15 14.41
C ALA A 319 -9.68 -18.35 15.47
N ASP A 320 -10.70 -19.15 15.15
CA ASP A 320 -11.83 -19.44 16.06
C ASP A 320 -12.50 -18.18 16.64
N GLY A 321 -12.56 -17.11 15.84
CA GLY A 321 -13.16 -15.83 16.23
C GLY A 321 -12.29 -14.96 17.15
N ALA A 322 -11.02 -15.30 17.34
CA ALA A 322 -10.10 -14.55 18.18
C ALA A 322 -8.75 -14.26 17.50
N ALA A 323 -8.14 -13.13 17.85
CA ALA A 323 -6.75 -12.79 17.52
C ALA A 323 -5.90 -12.71 18.78
N THR A 324 -4.59 -12.95 18.67
CA THR A 324 -3.64 -12.73 19.77
C THR A 324 -2.63 -11.66 19.40
N VAL A 325 -2.61 -10.56 20.18
CA VAL A 325 -1.63 -9.48 20.02
C VAL A 325 -0.45 -9.71 20.95
N ARG A 326 0.78 -9.66 20.40
CA ARG A 326 2.04 -9.91 21.14
C ARG A 326 3.26 -9.14 20.64
N ASP A 327 3.28 -8.75 19.37
CA ASP A 327 4.41 -8.03 18.76
C ASP A 327 3.96 -6.68 18.18
N ASP A 328 4.95 -5.83 17.91
CA ASP A 328 4.85 -4.53 17.23
C ASP A 328 4.60 -4.72 15.72
N ARG A 329 3.37 -4.97 15.29
CA ARG A 329 3.06 -5.22 13.87
C ARG A 329 1.62 -4.86 13.48
N LEU A 330 1.36 -4.99 12.19
CA LEU A 330 0.03 -4.99 11.59
C LEU A 330 -0.61 -6.39 11.74
N TYR A 331 -1.86 -6.44 12.22
CA TYR A 331 -2.67 -7.64 12.38
C TYR A 331 -3.84 -7.63 11.39
N HIS A 332 -4.04 -8.73 10.68
CA HIS A 332 -5.09 -8.93 9.68
C HIS A 332 -6.34 -9.48 10.36
N LEU A 333 -7.34 -8.63 10.60
CA LEU A 333 -8.53 -9.00 11.37
C LEU A 333 -9.68 -9.50 10.50
N VAL A 334 -9.91 -8.83 9.37
CA VAL A 334 -10.99 -9.15 8.43
C VAL A 334 -10.42 -9.31 7.04
N ALA A 335 -10.86 -10.35 6.33
CA ALA A 335 -10.60 -10.53 4.91
C ALA A 335 -11.85 -11.09 4.21
N ASP A 336 -12.63 -10.21 3.56
CA ASP A 336 -13.91 -10.61 2.98
C ASP A 336 -13.80 -11.04 1.50
N PRO A 337 -14.04 -12.31 1.16
CA PRO A 337 -14.01 -12.78 -0.23
C PRO A 337 -15.17 -12.21 -1.07
N ALA A 338 -16.25 -11.72 -0.46
CA ALA A 338 -17.37 -11.09 -1.16
C ALA A 338 -17.05 -9.65 -1.64
N GLY A 339 -15.93 -9.07 -1.18
CA GLY A 339 -15.49 -7.73 -1.56
C GLY A 339 -15.80 -6.66 -0.51
N ALA A 340 -15.66 -5.39 -0.91
CA ALA A 340 -15.86 -4.26 0.00
C ALA A 340 -17.33 -4.08 0.39
N GLY A 341 -17.58 -3.84 1.68
CA GLY A 341 -18.91 -3.62 2.24
C GLY A 341 -18.87 -2.79 3.50
N GLU A 342 -20.04 -2.34 3.97
CA GLU A 342 -20.15 -1.61 5.23
C GLU A 342 -20.55 -2.54 6.38
N HIS A 343 -19.73 -2.59 7.43
CA HIS A 343 -19.91 -3.50 8.57
C HIS A 343 -19.47 -2.85 9.87
N THR A 344 -19.95 -3.38 11.00
CA THR A 344 -19.51 -2.97 12.33
C THR A 344 -18.57 -4.02 12.91
N LEU A 345 -17.33 -3.64 13.16
CA LEU A 345 -16.35 -4.42 13.90
C LEU A 345 -16.46 -4.10 15.39
N GLU A 346 -16.58 -5.12 16.24
CA GLU A 346 -16.39 -5.02 17.68
C GLU A 346 -15.23 -5.94 18.09
N ILE A 347 -14.24 -5.39 18.80
CA ILE A 347 -13.11 -6.12 19.36
C ILE A 347 -13.25 -6.05 20.88
N ILE A 348 -13.31 -7.20 21.54
CA ILE A 348 -13.32 -7.29 22.99
C ILE A 348 -11.94 -7.72 23.47
N VAL A 349 -11.30 -6.87 24.27
CA VAL A 349 -9.94 -7.04 24.76
C VAL A 349 -9.99 -7.78 26.09
N ASP A 350 -9.50 -9.02 26.15
CA ASP A 350 -9.74 -9.88 27.31
C ASP A 350 -9.03 -9.42 28.58
N SER A 351 -7.91 -8.71 28.46
CA SER A 351 -7.07 -8.25 29.58
C SER A 351 -6.49 -6.86 29.33
N PRO A 352 -6.12 -6.09 30.38
CA PRO A 352 -5.41 -4.82 30.24
C PRO A 352 -4.07 -4.96 29.51
N GLY A 353 -3.65 -3.92 28.80
CA GLY A 353 -2.29 -3.84 28.24
C GLY A 353 -2.18 -3.78 26.72
N LEU A 354 -3.28 -3.89 25.97
CA LEU A 354 -3.29 -3.72 24.53
C LEU A 354 -2.99 -2.27 24.22
N GLN A 355 -1.96 -2.00 23.42
CA GLN A 355 -1.71 -0.70 22.83
C GLN A 355 -2.15 -0.73 21.37
N ALA A 356 -3.24 -0.03 21.04
CA ALA A 356 -3.75 0.10 19.68
C ALA A 356 -3.32 1.43 19.08
N PHE A 357 -2.78 1.42 17.87
CA PHE A 357 -2.24 2.59 17.18
C PHE A 357 -3.17 3.10 16.10
N THR A 358 -3.55 2.22 15.16
CA THR A 358 -4.35 2.59 14.00
C THR A 358 -5.19 1.42 13.47
N PHE A 359 -6.32 1.73 12.85
CA PHE A 359 -6.95 0.85 11.86
C PHE A 359 -6.60 1.32 10.45
N THR A 360 -6.23 0.37 9.60
CA THR A 360 -6.03 0.56 8.16
C THR A 360 -6.88 -0.45 7.38
N PHE A 361 -7.03 -0.22 6.07
CA PHE A 361 -8.03 -0.90 5.26
C PHE A 361 -7.49 -1.35 3.90
N GLY A 362 -8.21 -2.26 3.25
CA GLY A 362 -7.94 -2.78 1.91
C GLY A 362 -9.19 -3.32 1.24
#